data_AF-A0A8X6RM52-F1
#
_entry.id   AF-A0A8X6RM52-F1
#
_cell.length_a   1.000
_cell.length_b   1.000
_cell.length_c   1.000
_cell.angle_alpha   90.00
_cell.angle_beta   90.00
_cell.angle_gamma   90.00
#
_symmetry.space_group_name_H-M   'P 1'
#
loop_
_entity.id
_entity.type
_entity.pdbx_description
1 polymer ?
#
loop_
_entity_poly.entity_id
_entity_poly.type
_entity_poly.pdbx_seq_one_letter_code
_entity_poly.pdbx_strand_id
1 'polypeptide(L)'
;MQRPLLPQALKRMIARFEKTGHLGVQPGLGRKSTRSDVVEDVATAIVDKSMDNVIGCSSARAVSRHLGVPYSTVGIVLRKVVHFFPYKILHNQQLMANDREKRLTFALTFLARVEVDASWPWKILWSDEAHFHLSGTVNTHNCRVWDTENPRTFQKIPLHSPKVTVWCGFTATFILGPFFFEETTRNVPVTCTVTARRYKNMLENFVAPQMLQHQCLDSITFMQDGAPPHIGLCVQQFLRQHFTNDRVISRAFPKAWPPRSPDLNPCDFWL
;
A
#
# COMPACT_ATOMS: atom_id res chain seq x y z
N MET A 1 -2.44 25.23 -43.12
CA MET A 1 -3.62 25.79 -43.84
C MET A 1 -4.87 25.54 -43.01
N GLN A 2 -5.53 26.60 -42.53
CA GLN A 2 -6.86 26.48 -41.91
C GLN A 2 -7.89 26.18 -43.01
N ARG A 3 -8.74 25.18 -42.81
CA ARG A 3 -9.84 24.88 -43.74
C ARG A 3 -10.79 26.10 -43.80
N PRO A 4 -11.29 26.48 -44.99
CA PRO A 4 -12.24 27.57 -45.09
C PRO A 4 -13.54 27.24 -44.33
N LEU A 5 -14.10 28.25 -43.68
CA LEU A 5 -15.37 28.16 -42.97
C LEU A 5 -16.48 27.70 -43.93
N LEU A 6 -17.27 26.72 -43.50
CA LEU A 6 -18.41 26.23 -44.28
C LEU A 6 -19.41 27.39 -44.53
N PRO A 7 -20.02 27.51 -45.73
CA PRO A 7 -21.01 28.55 -46.03
C PRO A 7 -22.16 28.61 -45.02
N GLN A 8 -22.56 27.46 -44.48
CA GLN A 8 -23.57 27.34 -43.43
C GLN A 8 -23.15 27.97 -42.08
N ALA A 9 -21.85 27.96 -41.78
CA ALA A 9 -21.30 28.59 -40.59
C ALA A 9 -21.27 30.11 -40.76
N LEU A 10 -20.90 30.58 -41.96
CA LEU A 10 -20.89 32.01 -42.30
C LEU A 10 -22.31 32.62 -42.20
N LYS A 11 -23.33 31.96 -42.77
CA LYS A 11 -24.72 32.39 -42.66
C LYS A 11 -25.20 32.49 -41.20
N ARG A 12 -24.81 31.53 -40.35
CA ARG A 12 -25.13 31.56 -38.91
C ARG A 12 -24.43 32.68 -38.17
N MET A 13 -23.19 33.02 -38.55
CA MET A 13 -22.47 34.15 -37.97
C MET A 13 -23.08 35.48 -38.38
N ILE A 14 -23.46 35.66 -39.66
CA ILE A 14 -24.13 36.87 -40.15
C ILE A 14 -25.47 37.08 -39.42
N ALA A 15 -26.34 36.06 -39.38
CA ALA A 15 -27.62 36.16 -38.68
C ALA A 15 -27.45 36.45 -37.17
N ARG A 16 -26.38 35.94 -36.56
CA ARG A 16 -26.07 36.24 -35.16
C ARG A 16 -25.59 37.69 -34.99
N PHE A 17 -24.74 38.18 -35.88
CA PHE A 17 -24.28 39.56 -35.87
C PHE A 17 -25.42 40.56 -36.10
N GLU A 18 -26.29 40.29 -37.07
CA GLU A 18 -27.49 41.10 -37.34
C GLU A 18 -28.42 41.16 -36.12
N LYS A 19 -28.50 40.08 -35.34
CA LYS A 19 -29.35 40.00 -34.14
C LYS A 19 -28.73 40.64 -32.90
N THR A 20 -27.42 40.51 -32.68
CA THR A 20 -26.78 40.88 -31.40
C THR A 20 -25.76 42.00 -31.51
N GLY A 21 -25.43 42.46 -32.72
CA GLY A 21 -24.44 43.51 -32.98
C GLY A 21 -22.98 43.13 -32.71
N HIS A 22 -22.72 41.89 -32.29
CA HIS A 22 -21.37 41.38 -32.01
C HIS A 22 -21.29 39.87 -32.17
N LEU A 23 -20.09 39.36 -32.51
CA LEU A 23 -19.82 37.94 -32.71
C LEU A 23 -19.21 37.24 -31.48
N GLY A 24 -19.09 37.94 -30.35
CA GLY A 24 -18.54 37.41 -29.09
C GLY A 24 -19.31 36.20 -28.57
N VAL A 25 -18.61 35.27 -27.89
CA VAL A 25 -19.19 34.04 -27.32
C VAL A 25 -20.35 34.39 -26.40
N GLN A 26 -21.56 33.93 -26.75
CA GLN A 26 -22.75 34.11 -25.90
C GLN A 26 -22.54 33.34 -24.59
N PRO A 27 -23.04 33.83 -23.45
CA PRO A 27 -23.07 33.05 -22.22
C PRO A 27 -23.82 31.75 -22.53
N GLY A 28 -23.11 30.62 -22.54
CA GLY A 28 -23.76 29.33 -22.65
C GLY A 28 -24.71 29.14 -21.47
N LEU A 29 -25.75 28.32 -21.65
CA LEU A 29 -26.39 27.66 -20.52
C LEU A 29 -25.31 26.83 -19.84
N GLY A 30 -24.63 27.43 -18.84
CA GLY A 30 -23.52 26.81 -18.16
C GLY A 30 -23.91 25.44 -17.62
N ARG A 31 -22.92 24.59 -17.38
CA ARG A 31 -23.15 23.30 -16.72
C ARG A 31 -23.88 23.57 -15.40
N LYS A 32 -25.08 23.01 -15.24
CA LYS A 32 -25.88 23.17 -14.02
C LYS A 32 -25.01 22.83 -12.81
N SER A 33 -24.93 23.76 -11.85
CA SER A 33 -24.23 23.52 -10.59
C SER A 33 -24.81 22.30 -9.90
N THR A 34 -23.97 21.53 -9.22
CA THR A 34 -24.45 20.48 -8.32
C THR A 34 -25.43 21.12 -7.33
N ARG A 35 -26.59 20.48 -7.11
CA ARG A 35 -27.61 21.00 -6.20
C ARG A 35 -27.04 21.14 -4.78
N SER A 36 -27.46 22.17 -4.04
CA SER A 36 -26.92 22.50 -2.72
C SER A 36 -27.18 21.41 -1.68
N ASP A 37 -28.33 20.74 -1.74
CA ASP A 37 -28.69 19.61 -0.90
C ASP A 37 -27.68 18.44 -1.04
N VAL A 38 -27.33 18.09 -2.28
CA VAL A 38 -26.33 17.04 -2.55
C VAL A 38 -24.94 17.43 -2.04
N VAL A 39 -24.61 18.72 -1.98
CA VAL A 39 -23.33 19.21 -1.44
C VAL A 39 -23.27 18.98 0.06
N GLU A 40 -24.32 19.41 0.78
CA GLU A 40 -24.43 19.24 2.24
C GLU A 40 -24.46 17.76 2.63
N ASP A 41 -25.26 16.95 1.94
CA ASP A 41 -25.36 15.50 2.20
C ASP A 41 -24.00 14.80 2.04
N VAL A 42 -23.24 15.14 0.99
CA VAL A 42 -21.92 14.56 0.74
C VAL A 42 -20.90 15.02 1.78
N ALA A 43 -20.93 16.28 2.20
CA ALA A 43 -20.02 16.83 3.20
C ALA A 43 -20.29 16.24 4.59
N THR A 44 -21.56 16.10 4.98
CA THR A 44 -21.95 15.47 6.24
C THR A 44 -21.63 13.99 6.23
N ALA A 45 -22.01 13.26 5.17
CA ALA A 45 -21.77 11.82 5.10
C ALA A 45 -20.29 11.43 5.05
N ILE A 46 -19.39 12.28 4.51
CA ILE A 46 -17.95 11.98 4.56
C ILE A 46 -17.40 12.15 5.98
N VAL A 47 -17.88 13.17 6.72
CA VAL A 47 -17.48 13.44 8.11
C VAL A 47 -18.04 12.37 9.04
N ASP A 48 -19.33 12.05 8.98
CA ASP A 48 -19.95 11.04 9.83
C ASP A 48 -19.28 9.67 9.67
N LYS A 49 -19.09 9.24 8.41
CA LYS A 49 -18.38 7.98 8.12
C LYS A 49 -16.92 8.01 8.53
N SER A 50 -16.32 9.20 8.62
CA SER A 50 -14.96 9.33 9.15
C SER A 50 -14.97 9.17 10.68
N MET A 51 -15.97 9.70 11.38
CA MET A 51 -16.10 9.57 12.85
C MET A 51 -16.41 8.13 13.30
N ASP A 52 -17.18 7.38 12.51
CA ASP A 52 -17.44 5.95 12.76
C ASP A 52 -16.20 5.06 12.56
N ASN A 53 -15.15 5.60 11.93
CA ASN A 53 -13.92 4.88 11.68
C ASN A 53 -12.85 5.28 12.71
N VAL A 54 -12.22 4.28 13.34
CA VAL A 54 -11.12 4.47 14.30
C VAL A 54 -10.00 5.37 13.76
N ILE A 55 -9.81 5.44 12.43
CA ILE A 55 -8.77 6.24 11.78
C ILE A 55 -9.26 7.61 11.25
N GLY A 56 -10.53 7.99 11.46
CA GLY A 56 -11.02 9.27 10.95
C GLY A 56 -11.01 9.36 9.41
N CYS A 57 -11.25 8.24 8.72
CA CYS A 57 -11.08 8.17 7.26
C CYS A 57 -12.27 7.51 6.57
N SER A 58 -12.56 7.93 5.35
CA SER A 58 -13.73 7.46 4.62
C SER A 58 -13.46 7.28 3.12
N SER A 59 -14.20 6.37 2.51
CA SER A 59 -14.13 6.12 1.07
C SER A 59 -15.19 6.94 0.35
N ALA A 60 -14.77 7.72 -0.64
CA ALA A 60 -15.71 8.41 -1.54
C ALA A 60 -16.65 7.44 -2.28
N ARG A 61 -16.24 6.17 -2.49
CA ARG A 61 -17.12 5.12 -3.03
C ARG A 61 -18.16 4.65 -2.01
N ALA A 62 -17.80 4.63 -0.72
CA ALA A 62 -18.75 4.32 0.34
C ALA A 62 -19.79 5.44 0.50
N VAL A 63 -19.39 6.71 0.43
CA VAL A 63 -20.31 7.87 0.41
C VAL A 63 -21.22 7.82 -0.82
N SER A 64 -20.66 7.55 -2.00
CA SER A 64 -21.43 7.37 -3.23
C SER A 64 -22.52 6.30 -3.10
N ARG A 65 -22.19 5.13 -2.55
CA ARG A 65 -23.17 4.06 -2.31
C ARG A 65 -24.21 4.42 -1.25
N HIS A 66 -23.79 5.10 -0.19
CA HIS A 66 -24.69 5.47 0.92
C HIS A 66 -25.75 6.49 0.49
N LEU A 67 -25.35 7.48 -0.32
CA LEU A 67 -26.24 8.55 -0.77
C LEU A 67 -26.90 8.26 -2.13
N GLY A 68 -26.54 7.16 -2.80
CA GLY A 68 -27.00 6.87 -4.17
C GLY A 68 -26.50 7.87 -5.22
N VAL A 69 -25.48 8.66 -4.91
CA VAL A 69 -24.93 9.71 -5.77
C VAL A 69 -23.77 9.14 -6.60
N PRO A 70 -23.62 9.49 -7.90
CA PRO A 70 -22.50 9.04 -8.70
C PRO A 70 -21.14 9.42 -8.09
N TYR A 71 -20.18 8.49 -8.10
CA TYR A 71 -18.83 8.70 -7.58
C TYR A 71 -18.14 9.96 -8.14
N SER A 72 -18.36 10.25 -9.43
CA SER A 72 -17.86 11.47 -10.07
C SER A 72 -18.40 12.75 -9.44
N THR A 73 -19.67 12.75 -9.01
CA THR A 73 -20.31 13.88 -8.35
C THR A 73 -19.76 14.07 -6.94
N VAL A 74 -19.61 12.98 -6.17
CA VAL A 74 -18.95 13.01 -4.86
C VAL A 74 -17.54 13.60 -4.98
N GLY A 75 -16.76 13.16 -5.97
CA GLY A 75 -15.41 13.68 -6.21
C GLY A 75 -15.35 15.15 -6.65
N ILE A 76 -16.39 15.66 -7.33
CA ILE A 76 -16.53 17.08 -7.66
C ILE A 76 -16.87 17.88 -6.42
N VAL A 77 -17.87 17.44 -5.64
CA VAL A 77 -18.28 18.11 -4.40
C VAL A 77 -17.09 18.23 -3.46
N LEU A 78 -16.43 17.10 -3.16
CA LEU A 78 -15.30 17.08 -2.24
C LEU A 78 -14.17 18.03 -2.68
N ARG A 79 -13.71 17.98 -3.93
CA ARG A 79 -12.53 18.76 -4.35
C ARG A 79 -12.82 20.19 -4.80
N LYS A 80 -13.98 20.43 -5.42
CA LYS A 80 -14.28 21.71 -6.09
C LYS A 80 -15.27 22.59 -5.34
N VAL A 81 -16.04 22.02 -4.41
CA VAL A 81 -17.07 22.77 -3.67
C VAL A 81 -16.66 22.95 -2.21
N VAL A 82 -16.37 21.86 -1.49
CA VAL A 82 -15.92 21.91 -0.08
C VAL A 82 -14.40 21.95 0.08
N HIS A 83 -13.64 21.88 -1.02
CA HIS A 83 -12.17 21.97 -1.01
C HIS A 83 -11.46 20.95 -0.10
N PHE A 84 -12.04 19.76 0.06
CA PHE A 84 -11.40 18.65 0.74
C PHE A 84 -10.47 17.92 -0.20
N PHE A 85 -9.24 17.74 0.24
CA PHE A 85 -8.20 16.99 -0.47
C PHE A 85 -8.07 15.58 0.12
N PRO A 86 -7.88 14.56 -0.74
CA PRO A 86 -7.69 13.20 -0.27
C PRO A 86 -6.24 13.00 0.17
N TYR A 87 -6.01 12.86 1.48
CA TYR A 87 -4.71 12.49 2.03
C TYR A 87 -4.61 10.97 2.20
N LYS A 88 -3.53 10.39 1.64
CA LYS A 88 -3.23 8.96 1.79
C LYS A 88 -2.72 8.70 3.20
N ILE A 89 -3.30 7.70 3.84
CA ILE A 89 -2.83 7.21 5.13
C ILE A 89 -1.53 6.46 4.86
N LEU A 90 -0.44 6.90 5.49
CA LEU A 90 0.87 6.28 5.40
C LEU A 90 1.16 5.58 6.72
N HIS A 91 1.43 4.28 6.67
CA HIS A 91 1.89 3.53 7.84
C HIS A 91 3.42 3.59 7.87
N ASN A 92 3.97 4.68 8.42
CA ASN A 92 5.41 4.88 8.47
C ASN A 92 5.91 4.81 9.91
N GLN A 93 7.02 4.11 10.12
CA GLN A 93 7.76 4.20 11.38
C GLN A 93 8.62 5.47 11.35
N GLN A 94 8.65 6.19 12.47
CA GLN A 94 9.52 7.36 12.61
C GLN A 94 10.99 6.93 12.48
N LEU A 95 11.71 7.57 11.55
CA LEU A 95 13.14 7.37 11.41
C LEU A 95 13.88 8.03 12.57
N MET A 96 14.81 7.28 13.16
CA MET A 96 15.74 7.74 14.18
C MET A 96 17.06 8.18 13.53
N ALA A 97 17.85 9.00 14.24
CA ALA A 97 19.09 9.59 13.71
C ALA A 97 20.05 8.56 13.07
N ASN A 98 20.17 7.38 13.68
CA ASN A 98 21.09 6.33 13.24
C ASN A 98 20.56 5.48 12.07
N ASP A 99 19.28 5.64 11.69
CA ASP A 99 18.70 4.82 10.62
C ASP A 99 19.18 5.26 9.25
N ARG A 100 19.39 6.57 9.06
CA ARG A 100 19.82 7.13 7.78
C ARG A 100 21.14 6.50 7.32
N GLU A 101 22.12 6.44 8.23
CA GLU A 101 23.43 5.87 7.94
C GLU A 101 23.31 4.38 7.60
N LYS A 102 22.59 3.60 8.42
CA LYS A 102 22.39 2.15 8.19
C LYS A 102 21.69 1.86 6.86
N ARG A 103 20.67 2.66 6.53
CA ARG A 103 19.92 2.57 5.26
C ARG A 103 20.81 2.91 4.07
N LEU A 104 21.61 3.97 4.18
CA LEU A 104 22.56 4.37 3.13
C LEU A 104 23.62 3.29 2.91
N THR A 105 24.23 2.78 3.98
CA THR A 105 25.23 1.71 3.91
C THR A 105 24.65 0.45 3.26
N PHE A 106 23.42 0.06 3.63
CA PHE A 106 22.74 -1.06 2.99
C PHE A 106 22.52 -0.80 1.49
N ALA A 107 21.99 0.36 1.12
CA ALA A 107 21.74 0.72 -0.27
C ALA A 107 23.02 0.72 -1.13
N LEU A 108 24.11 1.31 -0.63
CA LEU A 108 25.39 1.32 -1.33
C LEU A 108 25.98 -0.09 -1.47
N THR A 109 25.90 -0.91 -0.41
CA THR A 109 26.37 -2.31 -0.46
C THR A 109 25.53 -3.15 -1.43
N PHE A 110 24.22 -2.91 -1.48
CA PHE A 110 23.33 -3.56 -2.43
C PHE A 110 23.69 -3.18 -3.86
N LEU A 111 23.89 -1.88 -4.15
CA LEU A 111 24.28 -1.39 -5.48
C LEU A 111 25.63 -1.96 -5.93
N ALA A 112 26.63 -1.93 -5.05
CA ALA A 112 27.95 -2.51 -5.34
C ALA A 112 27.84 -4.02 -5.68
N ARG A 113 26.92 -4.75 -5.02
CA ARG A 113 26.68 -6.16 -5.35
C ARG A 113 26.03 -6.33 -6.72
N VAL A 114 25.12 -5.44 -7.09
CA VAL A 114 24.47 -5.45 -8.41
C VAL A 114 25.47 -5.13 -9.53
N GLU A 115 26.45 -4.27 -9.29
CA GLU A 115 27.53 -4.02 -10.26
C GLU A 115 28.38 -5.27 -10.52
N VAL A 116 28.60 -6.10 -9.49
CA VAL A 116 29.34 -7.38 -9.61
C VAL A 116 28.49 -8.47 -10.27
N ASP A 117 27.21 -8.58 -9.92
CA ASP A 117 26.26 -9.52 -10.52
C ASP A 117 24.90 -8.85 -10.72
N ALA A 118 24.66 -8.35 -11.94
CA ALA A 118 23.41 -7.71 -12.31
C ALA A 118 22.19 -8.65 -12.22
N SER A 119 22.42 -9.97 -12.21
CA SER A 119 21.37 -10.97 -12.07
C SER A 119 21.00 -11.27 -10.61
N TRP A 120 21.82 -10.84 -9.65
CA TRP A 120 21.67 -11.18 -8.24
C TRP A 120 20.34 -10.74 -7.61
N PRO A 121 19.79 -9.53 -7.87
CA PRO A 121 18.50 -9.12 -7.31
C PRO A 121 17.34 -10.07 -7.65
N TRP A 122 17.41 -10.73 -8.81
CA TRP A 122 16.40 -11.70 -9.26
C TRP A 122 16.52 -13.05 -8.54
N LYS A 123 17.62 -13.28 -7.83
CA LYS A 123 17.92 -14.47 -7.02
C LYS A 123 17.72 -14.19 -5.52
N ILE A 124 16.88 -13.21 -5.17
CA ILE A 124 16.50 -12.93 -3.78
C ILE A 124 15.07 -13.44 -3.55
N LEU A 125 14.88 -14.21 -2.48
CA LEU A 125 13.57 -14.47 -1.91
C LEU A 125 13.24 -13.33 -0.95
N TRP A 126 12.39 -12.42 -1.38
CA TRP A 126 11.81 -11.40 -0.51
C TRP A 126 10.71 -12.03 0.32
N SER A 127 10.69 -11.79 1.62
CA SER A 127 9.67 -12.36 2.49
C SER A 127 9.23 -11.39 3.58
N ASP A 128 7.99 -11.56 4.01
CA ASP A 128 7.41 -10.77 5.10
C ASP A 128 6.16 -11.44 5.70
N GLU A 129 5.71 -10.92 6.84
CA GLU A 129 4.45 -11.26 7.47
C GLU A 129 3.39 -10.18 7.31
N ALA A 130 2.22 -10.58 6.82
CA ALA A 130 1.03 -9.75 6.78
C ALA A 130 0.07 -10.08 7.94
N HIS A 131 -0.53 -9.05 8.53
CA HIS A 131 -1.61 -9.20 9.50
C HIS A 131 -2.97 -8.93 8.87
N PHE A 132 -3.84 -9.93 8.84
CA PHE A 132 -5.22 -9.82 8.40
C PHE A 132 -6.15 -9.73 9.61
N HIS A 133 -6.81 -8.60 9.78
CA HIS A 133 -7.69 -8.35 10.91
C HIS A 133 -9.16 -8.55 10.52
N LEU A 134 -9.91 -9.28 11.34
CA LEU A 134 -11.33 -9.53 11.09
C LEU A 134 -12.21 -8.30 11.41
N SER A 135 -11.68 -7.31 12.12
CA SER A 135 -12.39 -6.08 12.50
C SER A 135 -12.48 -5.03 11.39
N GLY A 136 -12.12 -5.37 10.14
CA GLY A 136 -12.22 -4.43 9.00
C GLY A 136 -11.23 -3.27 9.10
N THR A 137 -9.96 -3.56 9.37
CA THR A 137 -8.91 -2.53 9.43
C THR A 137 -8.87 -1.71 8.15
N VAL A 138 -8.48 -0.44 8.30
CA VAL A 138 -8.44 0.55 7.24
C VAL A 138 -7.67 0.06 6.03
N ASN A 139 -8.41 -0.10 4.94
CA ASN A 139 -7.84 -0.32 3.64
C ASN A 139 -7.17 0.99 3.17
N THR A 140 -5.86 1.12 3.39
CA THR A 140 -5.07 2.32 3.03
C THR A 140 -5.12 2.66 1.54
N HIS A 141 -5.55 1.74 0.67
CA HIS A 141 -5.80 2.05 -0.74
C HIS A 141 -7.11 2.80 -0.94
N ASN A 142 -8.18 2.39 -0.26
CA ASN A 142 -9.54 2.91 -0.44
C ASN A 142 -9.91 4.02 0.55
N CYS A 143 -9.27 4.06 1.70
CA CYS A 143 -9.49 5.03 2.74
C CYS A 143 -8.58 6.26 2.56
N ARG A 144 -9.19 7.43 2.61
CA ARG A 144 -8.50 8.73 2.59
C ARG A 144 -9.00 9.53 3.77
N VAL A 145 -8.10 10.30 4.37
CA VAL A 145 -8.50 11.40 5.25
C VAL A 145 -8.84 12.55 4.33
N TRP A 146 -10.06 13.06 4.43
CA TRP A 146 -10.55 14.17 3.62
C TRP A 146 -10.57 15.41 4.49
N ASP A 147 -9.73 16.38 4.16
CA ASP A 147 -9.61 17.61 4.93
C ASP A 147 -9.14 18.75 4.01
N THR A 148 -9.31 19.98 4.45
CA THR A 148 -8.86 21.20 3.75
C THR A 148 -7.34 21.34 3.75
N GLU A 149 -6.67 20.86 4.79
CA GLU A 149 -5.22 20.85 4.92
C GLU A 149 -4.72 19.47 5.38
N ASN A 150 -3.42 19.18 5.21
CA ASN A 150 -2.87 17.92 5.68
C ASN A 150 -2.86 17.92 7.22
N PRO A 151 -3.61 17.03 7.88
CA PRO A 151 -3.76 17.08 9.33
C PRO A 151 -2.45 16.79 10.08
N ARG A 152 -1.44 16.17 9.43
CA ARG A 152 -0.15 15.77 10.04
C ARG A 152 -0.31 15.07 11.40
N THR A 153 -1.45 14.43 11.62
CA THR A 153 -1.79 13.77 12.89
C THR A 153 -1.37 12.31 12.85
N PHE A 154 -0.93 11.81 14.00
CA PHE A 154 -0.67 10.40 14.22
C PHE A 154 -1.84 9.80 14.97
N GLN A 155 -2.42 8.72 14.44
CA GLN A 155 -3.50 8.02 15.12
C GLN A 155 -2.99 6.70 15.71
N LYS A 156 -3.31 6.48 16.98
CA LYS A 156 -2.95 5.26 17.71
C LYS A 156 -4.04 4.22 17.45
N ILE A 157 -3.67 3.09 16.83
CA ILE A 157 -4.57 1.98 16.55
C ILE A 157 -4.51 0.98 17.71
N PRO A 158 -5.63 0.37 18.15
CA PRO A 158 -5.63 -0.67 19.17
C PRO A 158 -4.70 -1.83 18.81
N LEU A 159 -3.87 -2.26 19.78
CA LEU A 159 -2.83 -3.28 19.60
C LEU A 159 -3.39 -4.72 19.49
N HIS A 160 -4.63 -4.96 19.92
CA HIS A 160 -5.16 -6.30 20.23
C HIS A 160 -6.46 -6.65 19.50
N SER A 161 -6.62 -6.29 18.22
CA SER A 161 -7.69 -6.85 17.42
C SER A 161 -7.37 -8.30 16.99
N PRO A 162 -8.36 -9.21 16.91
CA PRO A 162 -8.16 -10.55 16.37
C PRO A 162 -7.56 -10.47 14.96
N LYS A 163 -6.39 -11.11 14.78
CA LYS A 163 -5.61 -11.02 13.55
C LYS A 163 -5.01 -12.36 13.17
N VAL A 164 -5.14 -12.76 11.91
CA VAL A 164 -4.40 -13.88 11.33
C VAL A 164 -3.06 -13.34 10.82
N THR A 165 -1.97 -14.02 11.15
CA THR A 165 -0.64 -13.68 10.62
C THR A 165 -0.28 -14.67 9.53
N VAL A 166 0.11 -14.15 8.38
CA VAL A 166 0.44 -14.93 7.20
C VAL A 166 1.84 -14.58 6.77
N TRP A 167 2.70 -15.58 6.62
CA TRP A 167 3.99 -15.42 5.97
C TRP A 167 3.83 -15.62 4.47
N CYS A 168 4.46 -14.76 3.68
CA CYS A 168 4.58 -14.94 2.24
C CYS A 168 5.98 -14.52 1.80
N GLY A 169 6.49 -15.19 0.79
CA GLY A 169 7.70 -14.77 0.10
C GLY A 169 7.54 -14.87 -1.39
N PHE A 170 8.34 -14.15 -2.15
CA PHE A 170 8.38 -14.29 -3.59
C PHE A 170 9.79 -14.05 -4.13
N THR A 171 10.04 -14.68 -5.27
CA THR A 171 11.22 -14.50 -6.10
C THR A 171 10.81 -13.78 -7.39
N ALA A 172 11.75 -13.52 -8.28
CA ALA A 172 11.42 -13.01 -9.61
C ALA A 172 10.54 -13.96 -10.45
N THR A 173 10.43 -15.23 -10.08
CA THR A 173 9.83 -16.28 -10.91
C THR A 173 8.65 -17.01 -10.26
N PHE A 174 8.51 -16.98 -8.93
CA PHE A 174 7.39 -17.64 -8.25
C PHE A 174 7.10 -17.03 -6.87
N ILE A 175 5.92 -17.33 -6.36
CA ILE A 175 5.45 -16.97 -5.01
C ILE A 175 5.54 -18.22 -4.12
N LEU A 176 5.93 -18.02 -2.87
CA LEU A 176 6.07 -19.01 -1.82
C LEU A 176 5.11 -18.70 -0.67
N GLY A 177 4.29 -19.69 -0.28
CA GLY A 177 3.16 -19.47 0.62
C GLY A 177 1.86 -19.16 -0.13
N PRO A 178 0.84 -18.59 0.54
CA PRO A 178 0.81 -18.11 1.93
C PRO A 178 0.91 -19.23 2.98
N PHE A 179 1.66 -18.99 4.06
CA PHE A 179 1.70 -19.88 5.24
C PHE A 179 1.07 -19.20 6.45
N PHE A 180 0.05 -19.85 7.00
CA PHE A 180 -0.74 -19.30 8.09
C PHE A 180 -0.16 -19.71 9.44
N PHE A 181 0.01 -18.74 10.36
CA PHE A 181 0.38 -19.01 11.74
C PHE A 181 -0.87 -19.28 12.59
N GLU A 182 -1.32 -20.52 12.55
CA GLU A 182 -2.52 -20.99 13.25
C GLU A 182 -2.18 -22.09 14.27
N GLU A 183 -3.00 -22.22 15.31
CA GLU A 183 -2.96 -23.33 16.25
C GLU A 183 -4.30 -24.07 16.24
N THR A 184 -4.24 -25.38 16.05
CA THR A 184 -5.43 -26.24 16.05
C THR A 184 -5.80 -26.64 17.47
N THR A 185 -6.65 -25.86 18.13
CA THR A 185 -7.29 -26.25 19.40
C THR A 185 -8.68 -26.80 19.10
N ARG A 186 -8.91 -28.09 19.43
CA ARG A 186 -10.17 -28.88 19.44
C ARG A 186 -11.39 -28.28 18.70
N ASN A 187 -11.26 -27.85 17.43
CA ASN A 187 -12.30 -27.48 16.45
C ASN A 187 -12.38 -26.00 16.01
N VAL A 188 -11.48 -25.10 16.43
CA VAL A 188 -11.41 -23.72 15.84
C VAL A 188 -9.95 -23.29 15.63
N PRO A 189 -9.54 -22.83 14.44
CA PRO A 189 -8.22 -22.24 14.24
C PRO A 189 -8.11 -20.98 15.11
N VAL A 190 -7.15 -20.96 16.03
CA VAL A 190 -6.83 -19.77 16.82
C VAL A 190 -5.57 -19.14 16.27
N THR A 191 -5.61 -17.82 16.09
CA THR A 191 -4.47 -17.02 15.66
C THR A 191 -3.36 -17.11 16.69
N CYS A 192 -2.14 -17.46 16.28
CA CYS A 192 -1.04 -17.64 17.23
C CYS A 192 0.04 -16.56 17.07
N THR A 193 0.72 -16.23 18.17
CA THR A 193 1.86 -15.31 18.14
C THR A 193 3.04 -15.97 17.43
N VAL A 194 3.64 -15.25 16.48
CA VAL A 194 4.87 -15.68 15.81
C VAL A 194 6.02 -15.62 16.82
N THR A 195 6.53 -16.78 17.21
CA THR A 195 7.72 -16.93 18.05
C THR A 195 8.86 -17.45 17.18
N ALA A 196 10.12 -17.27 17.61
CA ALA A 196 11.27 -17.80 16.86
C ALA A 196 11.15 -19.30 16.55
N ARG A 197 10.62 -20.10 17.49
CA ARG A 197 10.38 -21.54 17.28
C ARG A 197 9.31 -21.81 16.24
N ARG A 198 8.16 -21.12 16.29
CA ARG A 198 7.10 -21.27 15.27
C ARG A 198 7.56 -20.81 13.89
N TYR A 199 8.32 -19.71 13.85
CA TYR A 199 8.93 -19.20 12.62
C TYR A 199 9.92 -20.23 12.03
N LYS A 200 10.85 -20.76 12.84
CA LYS A 200 11.77 -21.84 12.41
C LYS A 200 11.00 -23.07 11.91
N ASN A 201 9.95 -23.49 12.60
CA ASN A 201 9.13 -24.62 12.16
C ASN A 201 8.45 -24.34 10.81
N MET A 202 8.00 -23.11 10.58
CA MET A 202 7.44 -22.72 9.29
C MET A 202 8.51 -22.79 8.18
N LEU A 203 9.71 -22.27 8.45
CA LEU A 203 10.82 -22.34 7.51
C LEU A 203 11.22 -23.78 7.17
N GLU A 204 11.30 -24.65 8.17
CA GLU A 204 11.73 -26.05 8.02
C GLU A 204 10.69 -26.92 7.34
N ASN A 205 9.41 -26.78 7.70
CA ASN A 205 8.36 -27.67 7.21
C ASN A 205 7.74 -27.21 5.89
N PHE A 206 7.84 -25.92 5.55
CA PHE A 206 7.19 -25.37 4.36
C PHE A 206 8.17 -24.68 3.40
N VAL A 207 8.96 -23.71 3.87
CA VAL A 207 9.83 -22.90 2.99
C VAL A 207 10.94 -23.73 2.36
N ALA A 208 11.76 -24.39 3.17
CA ALA A 208 12.91 -25.15 2.66
C ALA A 208 12.49 -26.33 1.74
N PRO A 209 11.45 -27.13 2.06
CA PRO A 209 10.96 -28.17 1.16
C PRO A 209 10.49 -27.63 -0.20
N GLN A 210 9.74 -26.52 -0.22
CA GLN A 210 9.31 -25.91 -1.49
C GLN A 210 10.50 -25.31 -2.26
N MET A 211 11.48 -24.71 -1.58
CA MET A 211 12.71 -24.22 -2.21
C MET A 211 13.53 -25.36 -2.85
N LEU A 212 13.58 -26.53 -2.20
CA LEU A 212 14.19 -27.75 -2.74
C LEU A 212 13.43 -28.25 -3.97
N GLN A 213 12.10 -28.26 -3.93
CA GLN A 213 11.26 -28.64 -5.07
C GLN A 213 11.50 -27.72 -6.28
N HIS A 214 11.72 -26.43 -6.04
CA HIS A 214 12.10 -25.45 -7.06
C HIS A 214 13.60 -25.48 -7.42
N GLN A 215 14.39 -26.38 -6.83
CA GLN A 215 15.83 -26.56 -7.08
C GLN A 215 16.65 -25.26 -6.93
N CYS A 216 16.27 -24.41 -5.98
CA CYS A 216 16.88 -23.09 -5.79
C CYS A 216 17.45 -22.84 -4.40
N LEU A 217 17.30 -23.80 -3.46
CA LEU A 217 17.76 -23.63 -2.08
C LEU A 217 19.26 -23.29 -1.99
N ASP A 218 20.09 -23.85 -2.86
CA ASP A 218 21.56 -23.66 -2.83
C ASP A 218 22.06 -22.40 -3.53
N SER A 219 21.20 -21.73 -4.30
CA SER A 219 21.59 -20.55 -5.10
C SER A 219 20.91 -19.26 -4.67
N ILE A 220 19.74 -19.35 -4.01
CA ILE A 220 18.95 -18.20 -3.65
C ILE A 220 19.50 -17.47 -2.42
N THR A 221 19.30 -16.15 -2.37
CA THR A 221 19.53 -15.33 -1.18
C THR A 221 18.23 -15.17 -0.43
N PHE A 222 18.19 -15.58 0.84
CA PHE A 222 17.04 -15.41 1.72
C PHE A 222 17.04 -14.01 2.33
N MET A 223 15.93 -13.28 2.23
CA MET A 223 15.76 -11.97 2.87
C MET A 223 14.62 -12.02 3.88
N GLN A 224 14.88 -11.49 5.07
CA GLN A 224 13.89 -11.25 6.12
C GLN A 224 14.24 -9.95 6.87
N ASP A 225 13.23 -9.33 7.48
CA ASP A 225 13.41 -8.11 8.24
C ASP A 225 14.10 -8.33 9.61
N GLY A 226 14.07 -7.30 10.46
CA GLY A 226 14.67 -7.31 11.80
C GLY A 226 13.74 -7.73 12.94
N ALA A 227 12.59 -8.37 12.68
CA ALA A 227 11.64 -8.72 13.74
C ALA A 227 12.25 -9.65 14.81
N PRO A 228 11.81 -9.58 16.08
CA PRO A 228 12.37 -10.41 17.15
C PRO A 228 12.39 -11.92 16.87
N PRO A 229 11.33 -12.54 16.27
CA PRO A 229 11.37 -13.95 15.90
C PRO A 229 12.49 -14.30 14.90
N HIS A 230 12.79 -13.39 13.96
CA HIS A 230 13.73 -13.61 12.85
C HIS A 230 15.19 -13.68 13.32
N ILE A 231 15.50 -13.03 14.44
CA ILE A 231 16.84 -13.04 15.03
C ILE A 231 17.01 -14.08 16.13
N GLY A 232 16.02 -14.95 16.37
CA GLY A 232 16.15 -16.02 17.36
C GLY A 232 17.28 -16.98 17.00
N LEU A 233 18.01 -17.50 18.00
CA LEU A 233 19.18 -18.35 17.78
C LEU A 233 18.86 -19.58 16.91
N CYS A 234 17.71 -20.23 17.12
CA CYS A 234 17.30 -21.37 16.32
C CYS A 234 17.03 -21.01 14.85
N VAL A 235 16.49 -19.82 14.59
CA VAL A 235 16.27 -19.31 13.22
C VAL A 235 17.60 -18.99 12.56
N GLN A 236 18.50 -18.32 13.28
CA GLN A 236 19.85 -18.05 12.76
C GLN A 236 20.59 -19.33 12.41
N GLN A 237 20.57 -20.34 13.28
CA GLN A 237 21.21 -21.63 13.02
C GLN A 237 20.64 -22.32 11.78
N PHE A 238 19.30 -22.37 11.67
CA PHE A 238 18.62 -22.90 10.50
C PHE A 238 19.04 -22.18 9.21
N LEU A 239 19.00 -20.84 9.21
CA LEU A 239 19.36 -20.06 8.03
C LEU A 239 20.85 -20.24 7.65
N ARG A 240 21.76 -20.32 8.62
CA ARG A 240 23.18 -20.61 8.35
C ARG A 240 23.38 -22.00 7.74
N GLN A 241 22.62 -23.00 8.19
CA GLN A 241 22.71 -24.37 7.68
C GLN A 241 22.21 -24.48 6.24
N HIS A 242 21.12 -23.79 5.87
CA HIS A 242 20.49 -23.94 4.56
C HIS A 242 20.94 -22.91 3.52
N PHE A 243 21.22 -21.67 3.93
CA PHE A 243 21.53 -20.56 3.02
C PHE A 243 22.97 -20.03 3.15
N THR A 244 23.73 -20.46 4.16
CA THR A 244 25.05 -19.91 4.52
C THR A 244 25.00 -18.46 5.01
N ASN A 245 26.13 -17.93 5.50
CA ASN A 245 26.20 -16.54 5.96
C ASN A 245 26.07 -15.52 4.82
N ASP A 246 26.50 -15.89 3.62
CA ASP A 246 26.64 -14.95 2.50
C ASP A 246 25.35 -14.81 1.69
N ARG A 247 24.43 -15.78 1.78
CA ARG A 247 23.13 -15.74 1.09
C ARG A 247 21.96 -15.49 2.04
N VAL A 248 22.20 -14.77 3.14
CA VAL A 248 21.14 -14.28 4.04
C VAL A 248 21.26 -12.77 4.22
N ILE A 249 20.16 -12.07 3.95
CA ILE A 249 19.97 -10.66 4.27
C ILE A 249 19.05 -10.61 5.49
N SER A 250 19.61 -10.31 6.66
CA SER A 250 18.87 -10.19 7.92
C SER A 250 19.72 -9.48 8.95
N ARG A 251 19.09 -8.84 9.94
CA ARG A 251 19.78 -8.03 10.96
C ARG A 251 20.91 -8.76 11.71
N ALA A 252 20.84 -10.10 11.86
CA ALA A 252 21.83 -10.91 12.58
C ALA A 252 22.94 -11.51 11.68
N PHE A 253 23.01 -11.10 10.41
CA PHE A 253 23.92 -11.62 9.40
C PHE A 253 24.83 -10.52 8.84
N PRO A 254 25.95 -10.88 8.17
CA PRO A 254 26.87 -9.88 7.60
C PRO A 254 26.18 -8.87 6.68
N LYS A 255 25.22 -9.34 5.85
CA LYS A 255 24.33 -8.47 5.07
C LYS A 255 23.15 -8.04 5.94
N ALA A 256 23.40 -7.09 6.84
CA ALA A 256 22.41 -6.63 7.80
C ALA A 256 21.26 -5.88 7.10
N TRP A 257 20.02 -6.33 7.32
CA TRP A 257 18.83 -5.59 6.91
C TRP A 257 18.70 -4.28 7.74
N PRO A 258 18.51 -3.11 7.10
CA PRO A 258 18.43 -1.85 7.82
C PRO A 258 17.12 -1.75 8.62
N PRO A 259 17.15 -1.19 9.84
CA PRO A 259 15.95 -1.02 10.64
C PRO A 259 14.95 -0.08 9.94
N ARG A 260 13.64 -0.29 10.19
CA ARG A 260 12.56 0.61 9.77
C ARG A 260 12.61 0.97 8.28
N SER A 261 12.78 -0.05 7.46
CA SER A 261 12.96 0.10 6.00
C SER A 261 11.94 -0.71 5.20
N PRO A 262 10.62 -0.58 5.47
CA PRO A 262 9.60 -1.27 4.68
C PRO A 262 9.63 -0.82 3.21
N ASP A 263 10.04 0.42 2.94
CA ASP A 263 10.20 0.94 1.58
C ASP A 263 11.31 0.26 0.76
N LEU A 264 12.17 -0.55 1.40
CA LEU A 264 13.20 -1.34 0.71
C LEU A 264 12.77 -2.79 0.47
N ASN A 265 11.69 -3.25 1.11
CA ASN A 265 11.15 -4.60 0.97
C ASN A 265 9.97 -4.58 0.00
N PRO A 266 10.05 -5.26 -1.15
CA PRO A 266 8.94 -5.24 -2.07
C PRO A 266 7.71 -6.03 -1.63
N CYS A 267 7.78 -6.86 -0.57
CA CYS A 267 6.57 -7.40 0.07
C CYS A 267 5.70 -6.28 0.66
N ASP A 268 6.30 -5.24 1.26
CA ASP A 268 5.58 -4.14 1.92
C ASP A 268 4.88 -3.17 0.94
N PHE A 269 5.22 -3.18 -0.35
CA PHE A 269 4.55 -2.31 -1.35
C PHE A 269 3.13 -2.77 -1.72
N TRP A 270 2.85 -4.06 -1.53
CA TRP A 270 1.62 -4.70 -1.99
C TRP A 270 0.70 -5.17 -0.86
N LEU A 271 1.11 -4.97 0.40
CA LEU A 271 0.35 -5.23 1.63
C LEU A 271 -0.34 -3.97 2.14
#